data_AF-A0A945MP57-F1
#
_entry.id   AF-A0A945MP57-F1
#
_cell.length_a   1.000
_cell.length_b   1.000
_cell.length_c   1.000
_cell.angle_alpha   90.00
_cell.angle_beta   90.00
_cell.angle_gamma   90.00
#
_symmetry.space_group_name_H-M   'P 1'
#
loop_
_entity.id
_entity.type
_entity.pdbx_description
1 polymer ?
#
loop_
_entity_poly.entity_id
_entity_poly.type
_entity_poly.pdbx_seq_one_letter_code
_entity_poly.pdbx_strand_id
1 'polypeptide(L)' 'MLRDLIAAIEQDREPFASGRDGRDCLEMIHATWASHRQGARVHLPLDSREHPLERWRREEG' A
#
# COMPACT_ATOMS: atom_id res chain seq x y z
N MET A 1 -1.73 20.21 -2.66
CA MET A 1 -1.11 19.17 -1.79
C MET A 1 -0.30 19.79 -0.66
N LEU A 2 0.86 20.43 -0.91
CA LEU A 2 1.70 20.98 0.19
C LEU A 2 0.98 22.01 1.07
N ARG A 3 0.27 22.97 0.47
CA ARG A 3 -0.50 23.98 1.24
C ARG A 3 -1.59 23.35 2.13
N ASP A 4 -2.22 22.28 1.64
CA ASP A 4 -3.23 21.57 2.42
C ASP A 4 -2.61 20.81 3.58
N LEU A 5 -1.46 20.16 3.37
CA LEU A 5 -0.71 19.51 4.44
C LEU A 5 -0.32 20.50 5.55
N ILE A 6 0.19 21.68 5.19
CA ILE A 6 0.53 22.72 6.17
C ILE A 6 -0.72 23.15 6.95
N ALA A 7 -1.80 23.47 6.24
CA ALA A 7 -3.05 23.86 6.88
C ALA A 7 -3.65 22.74 7.76
N ALA A 8 -3.48 21.47 7.38
CA ALA A 8 -3.93 20.32 8.15
C ALA A 8 -3.21 20.21 9.49
N ILE A 9 -1.90 20.44 9.49
CA ILE A 9 -1.07 20.49 10.71
C ILE A 9 -1.53 21.66 11.60
N GLU A 10 -1.71 22.85 11.04
CA GLU A 10 -2.13 24.04 11.80
C GLU A 10 -3.53 23.90 12.43
N GLN A 11 -4.41 23.14 11.78
CA GLN A 11 -5.82 22.99 12.17
C GLN A 11 -6.09 21.68 12.92
N ASP A 12 -5.08 20.87 13.21
CA ASP A 12 -5.19 19.54 13.82
C ASP A 12 -6.26 18.66 13.13
N ARG A 13 -6.18 18.58 11.80
CA ARG A 13 -7.06 17.75 10.96
C ARG A 13 -6.25 16.85 10.05
N GLU A 14 -6.91 15.86 9.48
CA GLU A 14 -6.29 15.02 8.45
C GLU A 14 -6.09 15.83 7.14
N PRO A 15 -4.93 15.70 6.46
CA PRO A 15 -4.75 16.24 5.12
C PRO A 15 -5.57 15.45 4.08
N PHE A 16 -5.79 16.06 2.92
CA PHE A 16 -6.45 15.42 1.78
C PHE A 16 -5.75 14.13 1.33
N ALA A 17 -4.41 14.09 1.44
CA ALA A 17 -3.61 12.90 1.18
C ALA A 17 -3.05 12.37 2.50
N SER A 18 -3.81 11.51 3.17
CA SER A 18 -3.44 10.97 4.47
C SER A 18 -2.39 9.86 4.37
N GLY A 19 -1.69 9.60 5.49
CA GLY A 19 -0.84 8.42 5.60
C GLY A 19 -1.63 7.11 5.51
N ARG A 20 -2.90 7.12 5.90
CA ARG A 20 -3.80 5.97 5.80
C ARG A 20 -4.16 5.65 4.35
N ASP A 21 -4.52 6.66 3.57
CA ASP A 21 -4.78 6.49 2.14
C ASP A 21 -3.51 6.05 1.41
N GLY A 22 -2.36 6.61 1.76
CA GLY A 22 -1.06 6.18 1.23
C GLY A 22 -0.76 4.70 1.51
N ARG A 23 -1.04 4.25 2.74
CA ARG A 23 -0.90 2.85 3.14
C ARG A 23 -1.86 1.94 2.37
N ASP A 24 -3.11 2.34 2.21
CA ASP A 24 -4.12 1.55 1.51
C ASP A 24 -3.81 1.47 -0.01
N CYS A 25 -3.27 2.53 -0.60
CA CYS A 25 -2.71 2.50 -1.96
C CYS A 25 -1.53 1.51 -2.11
N LEU A 26 -0.59 1.51 -1.16
CA LEU A 26 0.53 0.56 -1.17
C LEU A 26 0.04 -0.89 -1.05
N GLU A 27 -0.98 -1.13 -0.23
CA GLU A 27 -1.62 -2.43 -0.09
C GLU A 27 -2.19 -2.93 -1.43
N MET A 28 -2.87 -2.06 -2.19
CA MET A 28 -3.39 -2.40 -3.53
C MET A 28 -2.29 -2.72 -4.54
N ILE A 29 -1.19 -1.97 -4.52
CA ILE A 29 -0.02 -2.24 -5.37
C ILE A 29 0.56 -3.61 -5.04
N HIS A 30 0.75 -3.92 -3.75
CA HIS A 30 1.24 -5.22 -3.31
C HIS A 30 0.27 -6.35 -3.68
N ALA A 31 -1.03 -6.13 -3.54
CA ALA A 31 -2.05 -7.12 -3.87
C ALA A 31 -2.07 -7.48 -5.35
N THR A 32 -1.76 -6.52 -6.23
CA THR A 32 -1.63 -6.76 -7.67
C THR A 32 -0.50 -7.76 -7.95
N TRP A 33 0.67 -7.56 -7.36
CA TRP A 33 1.80 -8.50 -7.49
C TRP A 33 1.53 -9.84 -6.82
N ALA A 34 0.93 -9.82 -5.63
CA ALA A 34 0.57 -11.05 -4.91
C ALA A 34 -0.44 -11.89 -5.71
N SER A 35 -1.41 -11.26 -6.36
CA SER A 35 -2.38 -11.92 -7.23
C SER A 35 -1.73 -12.47 -8.49
N HIS A 36 -0.88 -11.67 -9.14
CA HIS A 36 -0.16 -12.09 -10.35
C HIS A 36 0.71 -13.33 -10.09
N ARG A 37 1.53 -13.31 -9.04
CA ARG A 37 2.39 -14.43 -8.64
C ARG A 37 1.61 -15.71 -8.33
N GLN A 38 0.42 -15.59 -7.73
CA GLN A 38 -0.42 -16.75 -7.37
C GLN A 38 -1.33 -17.22 -8.51
N GLY A 39 -1.49 -16.42 -9.58
CA GLY A 39 -2.50 -16.65 -10.61
C GLY A 39 -3.93 -16.68 -10.07
N ALA A 40 -4.20 -16.04 -8.93
CA ALA A 40 -5.46 -16.15 -8.20
C ALA A 40 -5.89 -14.83 -7.57
N ARG A 41 -7.18 -14.71 -7.23
CA ARG A 41 -7.72 -13.59 -6.45
C ARG A 41 -7.09 -13.59 -5.06
N VAL A 42 -6.73 -12.40 -4.57
CA VAL A 42 -6.27 -12.18 -3.19
C VAL A 42 -7.27 -11.32 -2.42
N HIS A 43 -7.25 -11.43 -1.09
CA HIS A 43 -8.07 -10.63 -0.20
C HIS A 43 -7.22 -9.53 0.46
N LEU A 44 -7.88 -8.44 0.85
CA LEU A 44 -7.27 -7.33 1.58
C LEU A 44 -7.79 -7.30 3.02
N PRO A 45 -6.94 -6.99 4.01
CA PRO A 45 -5.49 -6.84 3.89
C PRO A 45 -4.81 -8.18 3.53
N LEU A 46 -3.64 -8.12 2.91
CA LEU A 46 -2.85 -9.28 2.56
C LEU A 46 -2.42 -10.03 3.82
N ASP A 47 -2.55 -11.36 3.77
CA ASP A 47 -2.15 -12.23 4.90
C ASP A 47 -0.65 -12.12 5.20
N SER A 48 0.18 -12.01 4.16
CA SER A 48 1.63 -11.83 4.28
C SER A 48 2.00 -10.37 4.13
N ARG A 49 2.75 -9.85 5.12
CA ARG A 49 3.32 -8.49 5.09
C ARG A 49 4.69 -8.41 4.40
N GLU A 50 5.18 -9.50 3.81
CA GLU A 50 6.41 -9.48 3.03
C GLU A 50 6.20 -8.74 1.70
N HIS A 51 7.27 -8.12 1.20
CA HIS A 51 7.21 -7.48 -0.12
C HIS A 51 7.03 -8.57 -1.21
N PRO A 52 5.96 -8.52 -2.03
CA PRO A 52 5.60 -9.62 -2.92
C PRO A 52 6.69 -9.92 -3.96
N LEU A 53 7.39 -8.90 -4.47
CA LEU A 53 8.50 -9.09 -5.42
C LEU A 53 9.76 -9.68 -4.77
N GLU A 54 10.01 -9.39 -3.49
CA GLU A 54 11.18 -9.94 -2.78
C GLU A 54 10.97 -11.43 -2.50
N ARG A 55 9.76 -11.79 -2.09
CA ARG A 55 9.33 -13.17 -1.97
C ARG A 55 9.43 -13.89 -3.31
N TRP A 56 8.91 -13.28 -4.37
CA TRP A 56 8.96 -13.86 -5.71
C TRP A 56 10.40 -14.12 -6.19
N ARG A 57 11.30 -13.14 -6.02
CA ARG A 57 12.72 -13.28 -6.37
C ARG A 57 13.42 -14.43 -5.64
N ARG A 58 12.99 -14.77 -4.41
CA ARG A 58 13.53 -15.91 -3.65
C ARG A 58 12.95 -17.27 -4.10
N GLU A 59 11.75 -17.27 -4.66
CA GLU A 59 11.04 -18.49 -5.09
C GLU A 59 11.42 -18.89 -6.53
N GLU A 60 11.70 -17.93 -7.41
CA GLU A 60 12.03 -18.16 -8.83
C GLU A 60 13.50 -17.95 -9.20
N GLY A 61 14.32 -17.47 -8.27
CA GLY A 61 15.79 -17.40 -8.43
C GLY A 61 16.45 -18.75 -8.19
#